data_AF-F9ZR41-F1
#
_entry.id   AF-F9ZR41-F1
#
_cell.length_a   1.000
_cell.length_b   1.000
_cell.length_c   1.000
_cell.angle_alpha   90.00
_cell.angle_beta   90.00
_cell.angle_gamma   90.00
#
_symmetry.space_group_name_H-M   'P 1'
#
loop_
_entity.id
_entity.type
_entity.pdbx_description
1 polymer ?
#
loop_
_entity_poly.entity_id
_entity_poly.type
_entity_poly.pdbx_seq_one_letter_code
_entity_poly.pdbx_strand_id
1 'polypeptide(L)' 'MCILPHAALRKKAENALLGIIRDGQPYTAFSGKRMGYDRRIISVPIGRGWRLLLKEREDKSKVVLSLLSHESYNRARPR' A
#
# COMPACT_ATOMS: atom_id res chain seq x y z
N MET A 1 1.65 13.72 -9.72
CA MET A 1 2.08 12.36 -10.10
C MET A 1 3.29 11.99 -9.22
N CYS A 2 3.14 11.12 -8.22
CA CYS A 2 4.28 10.77 -7.35
C CYS A 2 5.17 9.76 -8.09
N ILE A 3 6.30 10.21 -8.61
CA ILE A 3 7.31 9.36 -9.22
C ILE A 3 8.13 8.74 -8.09
N LEU A 4 8.13 7.41 -7.98
CA LEU A 4 9.00 6.69 -7.05
C LEU A 4 10.46 6.95 -7.40
N PRO A 5 11.28 7.49 -6.49
CA PRO A 5 12.62 7.95 -6.82
C PRO A 5 13.60 6.81 -7.13
N HIS A 6 13.29 5.57 -6.74
CA HIS A 6 14.22 4.45 -6.87
C HIS A 6 13.56 3.26 -7.57
N ALA A 7 14.23 2.72 -8.61
CA ALA A 7 13.73 1.58 -9.39
C ALA A 7 13.40 0.36 -8.50
N ALA A 8 14.19 0.15 -7.44
CA ALA A 8 13.94 -0.91 -6.45
C ALA A 8 12.60 -0.75 -5.71
N LEU A 9 12.19 0.48 -5.39
CA LEU A 9 10.90 0.75 -4.74
C LEU A 9 9.74 0.48 -5.70
N ARG A 10 9.89 0.87 -6.97
CA ARG A 10 8.90 0.59 -8.02
C ARG A 10 8.71 -0.90 -8.20
N LYS A 11 9.79 -1.67 -8.33
CA LYS A 11 9.73 -3.13 -8.49
C LYS A 11 9.09 -3.80 -7.28
N LYS A 12 9.35 -3.32 -6.07
CA LYS A 12 8.73 -3.86 -4.84
C LYS A 12 7.25 -3.54 -4.75
N ALA A 13 6.84 -2.34 -5.14
CA ALA A 13 5.43 -1.95 -5.23
C ALA A 13 4.68 -2.76 -6.28
N GLU A 14 5.26 -2.92 -7.46
CA GLU A 14 4.70 -3.75 -8.54
C GLU A 14 4.53 -5.21 -8.10
N ASN A 15 5.56 -5.78 -7.45
CA ASN A 15 5.48 -7.15 -6.94
C ASN A 15 4.37 -7.32 -5.89
N ALA A 16 4.23 -6.36 -4.97
CA ALA A 16 3.15 -6.38 -3.98
C ALA A 16 1.77 -6.25 -4.64
N LEU A 17 1.64 -5.41 -5.68
CA LEU A 17 0.38 -5.24 -6.41
C LEU A 17 -0.02 -6.50 -7.16
N LEU A 18 0.91 -7.09 -7.91
CA LEU A 18 0.66 -8.32 -8.65
C LEU A 18 0.32 -9.47 -7.68
N GLY A 19 1.12 -9.65 -6.63
CA GLY A 19 0.86 -10.69 -5.64
C GLY A 19 -0.50 -10.54 -4.97
N ILE A 20 -0.84 -9.34 -4.49
CA ILE A 20 -2.07 -9.12 -3.69
C ILE A 20 -3.33 -9.05 -4.57
N ILE A 21 -3.26 -8.35 -5.70
CA ILE A 21 -4.45 -8.05 -6.52
C ILE A 21 -4.65 -9.14 -7.57
N ARG A 22 -3.59 -9.56 -8.27
CA ARG A 22 -3.68 -10.51 -9.38
C ARG A 22 -3.64 -11.95 -8.89
N ASP A 23 -2.66 -12.27 -8.04
CA ASP A 23 -2.39 -13.64 -7.62
C ASP A 23 -3.12 -14.01 -6.31
N GLY A 24 -3.85 -13.07 -5.71
CA GLY A 24 -4.67 -13.28 -4.51
C GLY A 24 -3.89 -13.56 -3.23
N GLN A 25 -2.58 -13.28 -3.21
CA GLN A 25 -1.74 -13.49 -2.06
C GLN A 25 -2.17 -12.62 -0.87
N PRO A 26 -2.05 -13.13 0.37
CA PRO A 26 -2.38 -12.34 1.53
C PRO A 26 -1.41 -11.16 1.66
N TYR A 27 -1.94 -9.97 1.96
CA TYR A 27 -1.14 -8.76 2.15
C TYR A 27 -0.11 -8.88 3.27
N THR A 28 -0.29 -9.82 4.20
CA THR A 28 0.67 -10.16 5.26
C THR A 28 1.98 -10.74 4.72
N ALA A 29 1.97 -11.41 3.56
CA ALA A 29 3.18 -11.88 2.87
C ALA A 29 4.11 -10.73 2.48
N PHE A 30 3.55 -9.53 2.31
CA PHE A 30 4.28 -8.30 1.99
C PHE A 30 4.47 -7.40 3.23
N SER A 31 4.37 -7.97 4.43
CA SER A 31 4.39 -7.21 5.71
C SER A 31 3.27 -6.16 5.83
N GLY A 32 2.19 -6.33 5.07
CA GLY A 32 1.05 -5.45 5.08
C GLY A 32 0.18 -5.64 6.32
N LYS A 33 -0.53 -4.57 6.72
CA LYS A 33 -1.48 -4.60 7.83
C LYS A 33 -2.72 -3.77 7.54
N ARG A 34 -3.86 -4.13 8.14
CA ARG A 34 -5.05 -3.28 8.14
C ARG A 34 -4.83 -2.07 9.04
N MET A 35 -5.39 -0.93 8.65
CA MET A 35 -5.31 0.29 9.44
C MET A 35 -6.32 0.24 10.59
N GLY A 36 -5.94 0.82 11.74
CA GLY A 36 -6.80 0.81 12.93
C GLY A 36 -8.05 1.66 12.78
N TYR A 37 -7.93 2.83 12.14
CA TYR A 37 -9.05 3.77 11.93
C TYR A 37 -10.01 3.36 10.82
N ASP A 38 -9.53 2.59 9.83
CA ASP A 38 -10.36 2.00 8.79
C ASP A 38 -9.77 0.64 8.39
N ARG A 39 -10.42 -0.44 8.86
CA ARG A 39 -9.98 -1.80 8.58
C ARG A 39 -10.16 -2.22 7.12
N ARG A 40 -10.84 -1.43 6.28
CA ARG A 40 -10.89 -1.63 4.82
C ARG A 40 -9.62 -1.14 4.14
N ILE A 41 -8.82 -0.31 4.81
CA ILE A 41 -7.54 0.17 4.28
C ILE A 41 -6.42 -0.78 4.73
N ILE A 42 -5.63 -1.22 3.78
CA ILE A 42 -4.45 -2.06 3.97
C ILE A 42 -3.22 -1.24 3.63
N SER A 43 -2.25 -1.21 4.54
CA SER A 43 -0.97 -0.54 4.36
C SER A 43 0.16 -1.54 4.23
N VAL A 44 0.83 -1.52 3.08
CA VAL A 44 1.96 -2.40 2.74
C VAL A 44 3.25 -1.58 2.68
N PRO A 45 4.28 -1.89 3.47
CA PRO A 45 5.56 -1.20 3.41
C PRO A 45 6.37 -1.63 2.17
N ILE A 46 6.80 -0.68 1.34
CA ILE A 46 7.66 -0.95 0.16
C ILE A 46 9.09 -0.41 0.31
N GLY A 47 9.42 0.28 1.39
CA GLY A 47 10.79 0.73 1.65
C GLY A 47 10.93 1.61 2.90
N ARG A 48 12.11 2.19 3.09
CA ARG A 48 12.41 3.16 4.16
C ARG A 48 11.52 4.40 3.97
N GLY A 49 10.34 4.36 4.58
CA GLY A 49 9.37 5.43 4.54
C GLY A 49 8.49 5.47 3.29
N TRP A 50 8.20 4.35 2.64
CA TRP A 50 7.18 4.31 1.56
C TRP A 50 6.14 3.24 1.87
N ARG A 51 4.86 3.60 1.70
CA ARG A 51 3.72 2.72 1.97
C ARG A 51 2.74 2.74 0.79
N LEU A 52 2.33 1.55 0.38
CA LEU A 52 1.26 1.32 -0.58
C LEU A 52 -0.02 1.16 0.22
N LEU A 53 -1.01 1.98 -0.11
CA LEU A 53 -2.34 1.89 0.46
C LEU A 53 -3.25 1.21 -0.54
N LEU A 54 -3.90 0.15 -0.08
CA LEU A 54 -4.94 -0.57 -0.79
C LEU A 54 -6.25 -0.39 -0.04
N LYS A 55 -7.37 -0.31 -0.76
CA LYS A 55 -8.72 -0.38 -0.18
C LYS A 55 -9.38 -1.68 -0.60
N GLU A 56 -9.85 -2.42 0.39
CA GLU A 56 -10.74 -3.56 0.18
C GLU A 56 -12.17 -3.04 -0.03
N ARG A 57 -12.76 -3.41 -1.17
CA ARG A 57 -14.16 -3.14 -1.51
C ARG A 57 -15.08 -4.23 -0.95
N GLU A 58 -16.38 -4.03 -1.06
CA GLU A 58 -17.39 -4.97 -0.55
C GLU A 58 -17.33 -6.34 -1.22
N ASP A 59 -16.93 -6.37 -2.50
CA ASP A 59 -16.66 -7.58 -3.28
C ASP A 59 -15.31 -8.25 -2.93
N LYS A 60 -14.64 -7.80 -1.85
CA LYS A 60 -13.30 -8.23 -1.39
C LYS A 60 -12.16 -7.91 -2.36
N SER A 61 -12.44 -7.25 -3.49
CA SER A 61 -11.42 -6.76 -4.40
C SER A 61 -10.57 -5.69 -3.72
N LYS A 62 -9.28 -5.64 -4.07
CA LYS A 62 -8.31 -4.70 -3.51
C LYS A 62 -7.91 -3.73 -4.59
N VAL A 63 -8.17 -2.45 -4.37
CA VAL A 63 -7.81 -1.38 -5.30
C VAL A 63 -6.71 -0.51 -4.70
N VAL A 64 -5.84 0.01 -5.57
CA VAL A 64 -4.80 0.95 -5.16
C VAL A 64 -5.44 2.28 -4.81
N LEU A 65 -5.27 2.73 -3.56
CA LEU A 65 -5.65 4.08 -3.16
C LEU A 65 -4.55 5.08 -3.49
N SER A 66 -3.34 4.79 -3.02
CA SER A 66 -2.23 5.70 -3.16
C SER A 66 -0.92 5.02 -2.81
N LEU A 67 0.17 5.56 -3.32
CA LEU A 67 1.52 5.22 -2.91
C LEU A 67 2.16 6.48 -2.33
N LEU A 68 2.43 6.44 -1.03
CA LEU A 68 2.82 7.62 -0.25
C LEU A 68 4.19 7.41 0.40
N SER A 69 4.97 8.48 0.43
CA SER A 69 6.12 8.56 1.35
C SER A 69 5.62 8.78 2.78
N HIS A 70 6.48 8.52 3.76
CA HIS A 70 6.20 8.65 5.19
C HIS A 70 5.89 10.10 5.56
N GLU A 71 6.55 11.05 4.91
CA GLU A 71 6.32 12.48 5.08
C GLU A 71 4.92 12.89 4.58
N SER A 72 4.49 12.37 3.43
CA SER A 72 3.13 12.61 2.92
C SER A 72 2.06 11.90 3.76
N TYR A 73 2.38 10.73 4.33
CA TYR A 73 1.48 9.96 5.19
C TYR A 73 1.17 10.67 6.52
N ASN A 74 2.16 11.34 7.13
CA ASN A 74 1.96 12.05 8.39
C ASN A 74 1.32 13.44 8.22
N ARG A 75 1.51 14.13 7.08
CA ARG A 75 0.77 15.38 6.79
C ARG A 75 -0.71 15.16 6.50
N ALA A 76 -1.09 13.98 6.01
CA ALA A 76 -2.48 13.66 5.70
C ALA A 76 -3.31 13.17 6.90
N ARG A 77 -2.72 13.10 8.11
CA ARG A 77 -3.52 12.94 9.33
C ARG A 77 -4.09 14.30 9.71
N PRO A 78 -5.42 14.53 9.65
CA PRO A 78 -6.00 15.67 10.32
C PRO A 78 -5.71 15.52 11.83
N ARG A 79 -5.28 16.62 12.43
CA ARG A 79 -5.01 16.74 13.86
C ARG A 79 -6.31 16.96 14.62
#